data_AF-A0A2T5JK51-F1
#
_entry.id   AF-A0A2T5JK51-F1
#
_cell.length_a   1.000
_cell.length_b   1.000
_cell.length_c   1.000
_cell.angle_alpha   90.00
_cell.angle_beta   90.00
_cell.angle_gamma   90.00
#
_symmetry.space_group_name_H-M   'P 1'
#
loop_
_entity.id
_entity.type
_entity.pdbx_description
1 polymer ?
#
loop_
_entity_poly.entity_id
_entity_poly.type
_entity_poly.pdbx_seq_one_letter_code
_entity_poly.pdbx_strand_id
1 'polypeptide(L)'
;MKYSKLSVAFAGMLVASAASLDAMAIPITFTGSGTGPGGVPVTASAIFNIVGNNLTVTLQNTSPSNSGQDVPGSTLTGLFWNFTGNPLLTPVSATVGAGSSILGACDLVNCTGLTNVSGEFGYQAASFTGGADRGISSSGYLTSGLSGNIGNFNNGLAGTDLDKPASLDGINFGIISAASGFNPNGGLSKDPLIQDTVVFVLTGVNGLSITDISNVSFQYGTSLTELNVPGDPRDPPVLIPEPATLALLGLGLLGLGVARRQKR
;
A
#
# COMPACT_ATOMS: atom_id res chain seq x y z
N MET A 1 16.39 77.03 8.79
CA MET A 1 15.17 76.19 8.97
C MET A 1 14.80 75.54 7.63
N LYS A 2 14.32 74.30 7.69
CA LYS A 2 13.77 73.42 6.63
C LYS A 2 14.77 72.52 5.88
N TYR A 3 15.02 71.37 6.51
CA TYR A 3 15.49 70.12 5.91
C TYR A 3 14.38 69.50 5.04
N SER A 4 14.73 68.99 3.86
CA SER A 4 13.79 68.24 2.98
C SER A 4 14.31 66.83 2.70
N LYS A 5 13.69 65.89 3.43
CA LYS A 5 13.31 64.50 3.10
C LYS A 5 14.38 63.55 2.54
N LEU A 6 14.84 62.69 3.46
CA LEU A 6 15.35 61.33 3.23
C LEU A 6 14.43 60.53 2.30
N SER A 7 14.98 59.98 1.23
CA SER A 7 14.41 58.84 0.50
C SER A 7 15.06 57.56 1.02
N VAL A 8 14.28 56.75 1.75
CA VAL A 8 14.66 55.43 2.23
C VAL A 8 14.38 54.42 1.10
N ALA A 9 15.43 53.84 0.53
CA ALA A 9 15.32 52.69 -0.37
C ALA A 9 15.25 51.42 0.47
N PHE A 10 14.10 50.75 0.45
CA PHE A 10 13.87 49.46 1.09
C PHE A 10 14.40 48.34 0.16
N ALA A 11 15.60 47.86 0.43
CA ALA A 11 16.13 46.65 -0.22
C ALA A 11 15.50 45.42 0.45
N GLY A 12 14.41 44.91 -0.14
CA GLY A 12 13.80 43.64 0.28
C GLY A 12 14.65 42.46 -0.20
N MET A 13 15.42 41.88 0.72
CA MET A 13 16.17 40.65 0.51
C MET A 13 15.19 39.47 0.44
N LEU A 14 14.91 38.98 -0.77
CA LEU A 14 14.24 37.70 -1.01
C LEU A 14 15.20 36.58 -0.60
N VAL A 15 15.00 36.05 0.60
CA VAL A 15 15.59 34.77 1.00
C VAL A 15 14.85 33.69 0.21
N ALA A 16 15.42 33.28 -0.93
CA ALA A 16 15.04 32.06 -1.59
C ALA A 16 15.51 30.90 -0.70
N SER A 17 14.65 30.43 0.20
CA SER A 17 14.81 29.12 0.82
C SER A 17 14.87 28.09 -0.31
N ALA A 18 16.05 27.59 -0.62
CA ALA A 18 16.22 26.39 -1.42
C ALA A 18 15.55 25.26 -0.64
N ALA A 19 14.26 25.03 -0.90
CA ALA A 19 13.61 23.80 -0.51
C ALA A 19 14.41 22.69 -1.21
N SER A 20 15.11 21.88 -0.43
CA SER A 20 15.64 20.62 -0.90
C SER A 20 14.46 19.83 -1.46
N LEU A 21 14.38 19.75 -2.78
CA LEU A 21 13.49 18.83 -3.46
C LEU A 21 14.07 17.45 -3.16
N ASP A 22 13.50 16.75 -2.17
CA ASP A 22 13.79 15.33 -1.99
C ASP A 22 13.52 14.65 -3.33
N ALA A 23 14.54 14.00 -3.88
CA ALA A 23 14.43 13.30 -5.14
C ALA A 23 13.33 12.24 -5.00
N MET A 24 12.18 12.46 -5.65
CA MET A 24 11.12 11.46 -5.71
C MET A 24 11.64 10.30 -6.58
N ALA A 25 11.88 9.15 -5.97
CA ALA A 25 12.15 7.94 -6.74
C ALA A 25 10.89 7.59 -7.54
N ILE A 26 11.06 7.22 -8.82
CA ILE A 26 9.94 6.72 -9.62
C ILE A 26 9.47 5.40 -8.99
N PRO A 27 8.17 5.21 -8.69
CA PRO A 27 7.67 3.96 -8.15
C PRO A 27 7.98 2.78 -9.08
N ILE A 28 8.29 1.62 -8.51
CA ILE A 28 8.43 0.37 -9.27
C ILE A 28 7.18 -0.48 -9.12
N THR A 29 6.72 -1.06 -10.22
CA THR A 29 5.56 -1.96 -10.24
C THR A 29 6.01 -3.38 -10.54
N PHE A 30 5.57 -4.33 -9.72
CA PHE A 30 5.70 -5.76 -9.96
C PHE A 30 4.34 -6.34 -10.28
N THR A 31 4.28 -7.24 -11.26
CA THR A 31 3.05 -7.99 -11.56
C THR A 31 3.31 -9.48 -11.60
N GLY A 32 2.37 -10.26 -11.09
CA GLY A 32 2.41 -11.71 -11.14
C GLY A 32 1.13 -12.25 -11.76
N SER A 33 1.23 -13.36 -12.49
CA SER A 33 0.09 -14.11 -13.01
C SER A 33 0.27 -15.60 -12.81
N GLY A 34 -0.80 -16.29 -12.43
CA GLY A 34 -0.81 -17.73 -12.22
C GLY A 34 -2.18 -18.34 -12.41
N THR A 35 -2.35 -19.57 -11.94
CA THR A 35 -3.61 -20.29 -12.00
C THR A 35 -3.89 -20.90 -10.63
N GLY A 36 -4.94 -20.40 -9.97
CA GLY A 36 -5.43 -20.89 -8.69
C GLY A 36 -6.18 -22.22 -8.81
N PRO A 37 -6.63 -22.78 -7.67
CA PRO A 37 -7.45 -23.98 -7.65
C PRO A 37 -8.64 -23.90 -8.60
N GLY A 38 -8.96 -25.02 -9.27
CA GLY A 38 -10.05 -25.09 -10.23
C GLY A 38 -9.78 -24.42 -11.58
N GLY A 39 -8.54 -24.01 -11.86
CA GLY A 39 -8.18 -23.39 -13.14
C GLY A 39 -8.48 -21.88 -13.21
N VAL A 40 -8.79 -21.26 -12.08
CA VAL A 40 -9.13 -19.83 -12.01
C VAL A 40 -7.87 -18.99 -12.27
N PRO A 41 -7.86 -18.11 -13.28
CA PRO A 41 -6.72 -17.22 -13.50
C PRO A 41 -6.60 -16.22 -12.35
N VAL A 42 -5.40 -16.10 -11.79
CA VAL A 42 -5.10 -15.11 -10.75
C VAL A 42 -4.01 -14.17 -11.22
N THR A 43 -4.19 -12.88 -10.99
CA THR A 43 -3.16 -11.88 -11.23
C THR A 43 -3.14 -10.85 -10.10
N ALA A 44 -1.95 -10.32 -9.82
CA ALA A 44 -1.75 -9.32 -8.78
C ALA A 44 -0.72 -8.28 -9.22
N SER A 45 -0.77 -7.12 -8.57
CA SER A 45 0.17 -6.02 -8.74
C SER A 45 0.62 -5.50 -7.38
N ALA A 46 1.90 -5.21 -7.25
CA ALA A 46 2.47 -4.50 -6.11
C ALA A 46 3.27 -3.30 -6.60
N ILE A 47 2.92 -2.11 -6.13
CA ILE A 47 3.66 -0.88 -6.42
C ILE A 47 4.43 -0.47 -5.17
N PHE A 48 5.75 -0.34 -5.29
CA PHE A 48 6.62 0.17 -4.24
C PHE A 48 7.02 1.60 -4.57
N ASN A 49 6.75 2.52 -3.65
CA ASN A 49 7.11 3.92 -3.75
C ASN A 49 7.90 4.36 -2.52
N ILE A 50 9.10 4.90 -2.72
CA ILE A 50 9.97 5.39 -1.64
C ILE A 50 10.05 6.90 -1.74
N VAL A 51 9.61 7.59 -0.70
CA VAL A 51 9.68 9.06 -0.56
C VAL A 51 10.21 9.40 0.83
N GLY A 52 11.40 10.00 0.89
CA GLY A 52 12.08 10.28 2.15
C GLY A 52 12.34 9.00 2.96
N ASN A 53 11.80 8.91 4.17
CA ASN A 53 11.92 7.74 5.04
C ASN A 53 10.74 6.76 4.94
N ASN A 54 9.79 7.01 4.04
CA ASN A 54 8.57 6.23 3.91
C ASN A 54 8.62 5.32 2.68
N LEU A 55 8.20 4.08 2.89
CA LEU A 55 7.85 3.12 1.86
C LEU A 55 6.34 2.99 1.82
N THR A 56 5.73 3.29 0.69
CA THR A 56 4.34 2.98 0.40
C THR A 56 4.27 1.77 -0.52
N VAL A 57 3.53 0.75 -0.10
CA VAL A 57 3.26 -0.45 -0.89
C VAL A 57 1.78 -0.50 -1.23
N THR A 58 1.44 -0.46 -2.52
CA THR A 58 0.05 -0.64 -2.98
C THR A 58 -0.09 -2.04 -3.53
N LEU A 59 -0.85 -2.90 -2.84
CA LEU A 59 -1.11 -4.28 -3.23
C LEU A 59 -2.51 -4.39 -3.80
N GLN A 60 -2.62 -4.91 -5.01
CA GLN A 60 -3.88 -5.02 -5.74
C GLN A 60 -4.07 -6.43 -6.30
N ASN A 61 -5.29 -6.96 -6.17
CA ASN A 61 -5.71 -8.14 -6.92
C ASN A 61 -6.27 -7.68 -8.28
N THR A 62 -5.51 -7.93 -9.35
CA THR A 62 -5.84 -7.50 -10.71
C THR A 62 -6.51 -8.60 -11.52
N SER A 63 -6.91 -9.71 -10.88
CA SER A 63 -7.43 -10.90 -11.58
C SER A 63 -8.61 -10.52 -12.47
N PRO A 64 -8.69 -11.05 -13.71
CA PRO A 64 -9.80 -10.75 -14.60
C PRO A 64 -11.11 -11.35 -14.07
N SER A 65 -12.24 -10.86 -14.57
CA SER A 65 -13.52 -11.54 -14.37
C SER A 65 -13.42 -12.97 -14.90
N ASN A 66 -13.90 -13.93 -14.12
CA ASN A 66 -13.93 -15.33 -14.50
C ASN A 66 -15.33 -15.90 -14.28
N SER A 67 -15.66 -17.01 -14.95
CA SER A 67 -16.93 -17.71 -14.77
C SER A 67 -16.84 -18.85 -13.75
N GLY A 68 -15.72 -18.94 -13.03
CA GLY A 68 -15.46 -19.95 -12.02
C GLY A 68 -16.08 -19.59 -10.67
N GLN A 69 -15.70 -20.37 -9.65
CA GLN A 69 -15.98 -20.03 -8.25
C GLN A 69 -14.73 -19.44 -7.63
N ASP A 70 -14.89 -18.33 -6.91
CA ASP A 70 -13.84 -17.78 -6.06
C ASP A 70 -13.74 -18.64 -4.81
N VAL A 71 -12.52 -19.10 -4.51
CA VAL A 71 -12.24 -20.00 -3.38
C VAL A 71 -11.06 -19.47 -2.58
N PRO A 72 -10.91 -19.82 -1.29
CA PRO A 72 -9.85 -19.28 -0.44
C PRO A 72 -8.45 -19.37 -1.06
N GLY A 73 -8.10 -20.51 -1.68
CA GLY A 73 -6.78 -20.70 -2.31
C GLY A 73 -6.51 -19.85 -3.56
N SER A 74 -7.49 -19.08 -4.06
CA SER A 74 -7.34 -18.09 -5.13
C SER A 74 -7.47 -16.65 -4.64
N THR A 75 -7.63 -16.43 -3.33
CA THR A 75 -7.70 -15.10 -2.70
C THR A 75 -6.29 -14.63 -2.34
N LEU A 76 -5.94 -13.39 -2.72
CA LEU A 76 -4.62 -12.81 -2.47
C LEU A 76 -4.53 -12.40 -1.00
N THR A 77 -3.60 -12.98 -0.24
CA THR A 77 -3.49 -12.73 1.20
C THR A 77 -2.14 -12.19 1.61
N GLY A 78 -1.10 -12.29 0.77
CA GLY A 78 0.22 -11.81 1.13
C GLY A 78 1.09 -11.34 -0.02
N LEU A 79 2.14 -10.60 0.37
CA LEU A 79 3.19 -10.08 -0.50
C LEU A 79 4.53 -10.32 0.19
N PHE A 80 5.47 -10.92 -0.53
CA PHE A 80 6.82 -11.19 -0.05
C PHE A 80 7.84 -10.52 -0.97
N TRP A 81 8.94 -10.04 -0.40
CA TRP A 81 10.03 -9.44 -1.17
C TRP A 81 11.35 -9.50 -0.40
N ASN A 82 12.42 -9.12 -1.09
CA ASN A 82 13.74 -8.87 -0.52
C ASN A 82 14.05 -7.38 -0.47
N PHE A 83 14.69 -6.96 0.61
CA PHE A 83 15.23 -5.61 0.73
C PHE A 83 16.75 -5.67 0.98
N THR A 84 17.54 -5.16 0.03
CA THR A 84 19.00 -5.12 0.13
C THR A 84 19.44 -4.38 1.40
N GLY A 85 20.46 -4.93 2.09
CA GLY A 85 20.97 -4.35 3.33
C GLY A 85 20.13 -4.64 4.58
N ASN A 86 19.01 -5.36 4.44
CA ASN A 86 18.14 -5.79 5.53
C ASN A 86 17.74 -4.62 6.48
N PRO A 87 17.16 -3.53 5.97
CA PRO A 87 16.74 -2.39 6.79
C PRO A 87 15.67 -2.79 7.82
N LEU A 88 15.73 -2.18 9.01
CA LEU A 88 14.66 -2.29 9.98
C LEU A 88 13.49 -1.39 9.56
N LEU A 89 12.39 -2.02 9.14
CA LEU A 89 11.17 -1.29 8.79
C LEU A 89 10.18 -1.30 9.96
N THR A 90 9.45 -0.21 10.12
CA THR A 90 8.34 -0.10 11.07
C THR A 90 7.03 0.00 10.29
N PRO A 91 6.07 -0.93 10.47
CA PRO A 91 4.76 -0.87 9.83
C PRO A 91 3.90 0.22 10.48
N VAL A 92 3.52 1.24 9.69
CA VAL A 92 2.85 2.45 10.18
C VAL A 92 1.33 2.33 10.07
N SER A 93 0.82 2.00 8.87
CA SER A 93 -0.62 1.91 8.60
C SER A 93 -0.96 0.94 7.46
N ALA A 94 -2.14 0.35 7.52
CA ALA A 94 -2.75 -0.40 6.42
C ALA A 94 -4.17 0.14 6.18
N THR A 95 -4.44 0.53 4.94
CA THR A 95 -5.71 1.17 4.57
C THR A 95 -6.27 0.61 3.28
N VAL A 96 -7.58 0.39 3.24
CA VAL A 96 -8.34 0.09 2.02
C VAL A 96 -8.11 1.21 1.01
N GLY A 97 -7.73 0.83 -0.22
CA GLY A 97 -7.40 1.76 -1.29
C GLY A 97 -8.59 2.63 -1.74
N ALA A 98 -8.31 3.74 -2.42
CA ALA A 98 -9.36 4.57 -2.99
C ALA A 98 -10.14 3.80 -4.06
N GLY A 99 -11.48 3.77 -3.95
CA GLY A 99 -12.34 2.99 -4.85
C GLY A 99 -12.53 1.52 -4.42
N SER A 100 -11.79 1.07 -3.41
CA SER A 100 -11.93 -0.24 -2.78
C SER A 100 -12.96 -0.21 -1.64
N SER A 101 -13.41 -1.38 -1.20
CA SER A 101 -14.28 -1.52 -0.02
C SER A 101 -14.12 -2.88 0.65
N ILE A 102 -14.46 -2.96 1.93
CA ILE A 102 -14.66 -4.24 2.62
C ILE A 102 -16.03 -4.79 2.22
N LEU A 103 -16.06 -6.01 1.68
CA LEU A 103 -17.26 -6.77 1.39
C LEU A 103 -17.52 -7.74 2.55
N GLY A 104 -18.78 -7.96 2.89
CA GLY A 104 -19.17 -8.81 4.02
C GLY A 104 -19.40 -8.03 5.30
N ALA A 105 -19.57 -8.75 6.41
CA ALA A 105 -19.75 -8.20 7.74
C ALA A 105 -18.61 -8.66 8.65
N CYS A 106 -18.31 -7.86 9.65
CA CYS A 106 -17.32 -8.20 10.66
C CYS A 106 -18.01 -8.40 12.02
N ASP A 107 -17.48 -9.32 12.81
CA ASP A 107 -18.06 -9.80 14.06
C ASP A 107 -17.80 -8.86 15.25
N LEU A 108 -16.66 -8.17 15.26
CA LEU A 108 -16.25 -7.35 16.42
C LEU A 108 -16.67 -5.89 16.28
N VAL A 109 -16.70 -5.39 15.04
CA VAL A 109 -17.10 -4.01 14.73
C VAL A 109 -17.93 -3.96 13.44
N ASN A 110 -18.69 -2.88 13.24
CA ASN A 110 -19.28 -2.62 11.94
C ASN A 110 -18.21 -2.13 10.96
N CYS A 111 -17.76 -3.00 10.06
CA CYS A 111 -16.74 -2.68 9.07
C CYS A 111 -17.26 -2.04 7.77
N THR A 112 -18.58 -1.81 7.65
CA THR A 112 -19.15 -1.12 6.49
C THR A 112 -18.60 0.30 6.41
N GLY A 113 -17.91 0.62 5.32
CA GLY A 113 -17.32 1.94 5.09
C GLY A 113 -16.05 2.25 5.91
N LEU A 114 -15.55 1.29 6.69
CA LEU A 114 -14.23 1.42 7.30
C LEU A 114 -13.15 1.32 6.23
N THR A 115 -12.10 2.12 6.39
CA THR A 115 -10.92 2.07 5.52
C THR A 115 -9.66 1.68 6.28
N ASN A 116 -9.64 1.77 7.60
CA ASN A 116 -8.49 1.36 8.40
C ASN A 116 -8.57 -0.14 8.68
N VAL A 117 -7.57 -0.89 8.20
CA VAL A 117 -7.42 -2.35 8.36
C VAL A 117 -6.07 -2.69 9.00
N SER A 118 -5.50 -1.76 9.77
CA SER A 118 -4.20 -1.90 10.42
C SER A 118 -4.06 -3.10 11.36
N GLY A 119 -5.17 -3.55 11.95
CA GLY A 119 -5.20 -4.75 12.79
C GLY A 119 -5.24 -6.06 12.01
N GLU A 120 -5.66 -6.02 10.75
CA GLU A 120 -5.93 -7.21 9.94
C GLU A 120 -4.75 -7.66 9.09
N PHE A 121 -3.70 -6.85 9.04
CA PHE A 121 -2.48 -7.15 8.32
C PHE A 121 -1.27 -7.12 9.26
N GLY A 122 -0.38 -8.06 9.05
CA GLY A 122 0.92 -8.11 9.71
C GLY A 122 2.04 -7.82 8.73
N TYR A 123 3.13 -7.29 9.24
CA TYR A 123 4.43 -7.21 8.60
C TYR A 123 5.47 -7.96 9.44
N GLN A 124 6.36 -8.68 8.78
CA GLN A 124 7.48 -9.36 9.42
C GLN A 124 8.72 -9.32 8.52
N ALA A 125 9.87 -9.08 9.14
CA ALA A 125 11.19 -9.34 8.57
C ALA A 125 11.73 -10.67 9.12
N ALA A 126 11.88 -11.66 8.26
CA ALA A 126 12.37 -13.00 8.59
C ALA A 126 12.76 -13.74 7.31
N SER A 127 13.49 -14.84 7.43
CA SER A 127 13.73 -15.73 6.28
C SER A 127 12.47 -16.54 5.96
N PHE A 128 11.81 -16.23 4.86
CA PHE A 128 10.62 -16.95 4.39
C PHE A 128 10.97 -18.05 3.38
N THR A 129 10.07 -19.03 3.25
CA THR A 129 10.10 -20.00 2.15
C THR A 129 10.10 -19.25 0.81
N GLY A 130 10.95 -19.66 -0.13
CA GLY A 130 11.15 -18.92 -1.39
C GLY A 130 12.23 -17.83 -1.32
N GLY A 131 12.88 -17.65 -0.17
CA GLY A 131 14.07 -16.79 -0.04
C GLY A 131 13.77 -15.29 0.08
N ALA A 132 12.50 -14.92 0.29
CA ALA A 132 12.12 -13.57 0.65
C ALA A 132 12.52 -13.26 2.10
N ASP A 133 12.84 -12.00 2.39
CA ASP A 133 13.24 -11.55 3.74
C ASP A 133 12.24 -10.57 4.37
N ARG A 134 11.19 -10.19 3.63
CA ARG A 134 10.05 -9.37 4.05
C ARG A 134 8.74 -10.04 3.66
N GLY A 135 7.74 -9.90 4.52
CA GLY A 135 6.37 -10.37 4.27
C GLY A 135 5.33 -9.43 4.84
N ILE A 136 4.29 -9.15 4.05
CA ILE A 136 3.01 -8.59 4.50
C ILE A 136 1.94 -9.64 4.26
N SER A 137 1.03 -9.83 5.22
CA SER A 137 -0.03 -10.83 5.10
C SER A 137 -1.25 -10.48 5.94
N SER A 138 -2.44 -10.88 5.49
CA SER A 138 -3.66 -10.97 6.32
C SER A 138 -3.92 -12.39 6.85
N SER A 139 -3.02 -13.34 6.55
CA SER A 139 -3.11 -14.75 6.96
C SER A 139 -1.85 -15.20 7.73
N GLY A 140 -1.94 -16.36 8.38
CA GLY A 140 -1.09 -16.79 9.51
C GLY A 140 0.34 -17.21 9.18
N TYR A 141 0.90 -16.72 8.09
CA TYR A 141 2.27 -17.00 7.65
C TYR A 141 3.32 -16.30 8.50
N LEU A 142 2.91 -15.25 9.20
CA LEU A 142 3.80 -14.38 9.93
C LEU A 142 3.88 -14.87 11.37
N THR A 143 4.93 -15.67 11.64
CA THR A 143 5.10 -16.40 12.90
C THR A 143 6.02 -15.72 13.92
N SER A 144 6.77 -14.68 13.53
CA SER A 144 7.74 -13.99 14.42
C SER A 144 7.49 -12.50 14.60
N GLY A 145 6.35 -12.00 14.11
CA GLY A 145 5.86 -10.66 14.42
C GLY A 145 5.35 -10.55 15.87
N LEU A 146 4.21 -9.89 16.06
CA LEU A 146 3.54 -9.91 17.36
C LEU A 146 3.04 -11.32 17.65
N SER A 147 3.25 -11.80 18.88
CA SER A 147 2.77 -13.12 19.29
C SER A 147 1.24 -13.18 19.26
N GLY A 148 0.69 -14.24 18.67
CA GLY A 148 -0.72 -14.59 18.82
C GLY A 148 -1.67 -14.10 17.73
N ASN A 149 -1.25 -14.12 16.45
CA ASN A 149 -2.10 -13.73 15.31
C ASN A 149 -2.63 -12.30 15.52
N ILE A 150 -1.73 -11.32 15.37
CA ILE A 150 -2.04 -9.91 15.62
C ILE A 150 -1.41 -9.07 14.49
N GLY A 151 -2.24 -8.29 13.79
CA GLY A 151 -1.72 -7.31 12.83
C GLY A 151 -1.04 -6.14 13.52
N ASN A 152 0.02 -5.63 12.89
CA ASN A 152 0.97 -4.70 13.52
C ASN A 152 1.16 -3.39 12.74
N PHE A 153 0.27 -3.06 11.80
CA PHE A 153 0.29 -1.80 11.06
C PHE A 153 -0.23 -0.62 11.90
N ASN A 154 0.22 -0.50 13.14
CA ASN A 154 -0.09 0.59 14.06
C ASN A 154 1.22 1.07 14.72
N ASN A 155 2.14 1.56 13.89
CA ASN A 155 3.51 1.91 14.28
C ASN A 155 4.26 0.74 14.96
N GLY A 156 4.08 -0.48 14.43
CA GLY A 156 4.65 -1.71 15.00
C GLY A 156 3.92 -2.26 16.22
N LEU A 157 2.92 -1.56 16.75
CA LEU A 157 2.05 -2.04 17.84
C LEU A 157 0.87 -2.82 17.28
N ALA A 158 0.15 -3.52 18.15
CA ALA A 158 -1.09 -4.20 17.80
C ALA A 158 -2.12 -3.20 17.23
N GLY A 159 -2.71 -3.56 16.09
CA GLY A 159 -3.88 -2.86 15.57
C GLY A 159 -5.18 -3.33 16.24
N THR A 160 -6.30 -2.69 15.89
CA THR A 160 -7.63 -3.12 16.33
C THR A 160 -8.10 -4.27 15.46
N ASP A 161 -8.37 -5.41 16.10
CA ASP A 161 -9.02 -6.57 15.49
C ASP A 161 -10.49 -6.25 15.16
N LEU A 162 -10.86 -6.42 13.91
CA LEU A 162 -12.16 -6.04 13.36
C LEU A 162 -13.12 -7.23 13.29
N ASP A 163 -12.60 -8.45 13.18
CA ASP A 163 -13.39 -9.64 12.92
C ASP A 163 -12.88 -10.88 13.68
N LYS A 164 -13.62 -11.99 13.62
CA LYS A 164 -13.15 -13.30 14.09
C LYS A 164 -12.88 -14.27 12.94
N PRO A 165 -11.95 -15.21 13.09
CA PRO A 165 -11.04 -15.42 14.23
C PRO A 165 -9.98 -14.31 14.36
N ALA A 166 -9.08 -14.42 15.34
CA ALA A 166 -8.07 -13.40 15.60
C ALA A 166 -7.31 -13.00 14.32
N SER A 167 -6.91 -11.75 14.22
CA SER A 167 -6.28 -11.19 13.03
C SER A 167 -5.12 -12.06 12.52
N LEU A 168 -4.94 -12.20 11.21
CA LEU A 168 -3.96 -13.14 10.63
C LEU A 168 -4.30 -14.63 10.79
N ASP A 169 -5.47 -15.02 11.31
CA ASP A 169 -5.89 -16.42 11.35
C ASP A 169 -6.96 -16.68 10.28
N GLY A 170 -6.60 -17.30 9.16
CA GLY A 170 -7.55 -17.60 8.08
C GLY A 170 -7.55 -16.58 6.94
N ILE A 171 -8.70 -16.44 6.26
CA ILE A 171 -8.81 -15.77 4.95
C ILE A 171 -9.36 -14.34 5.05
N ASN A 172 -9.79 -13.94 6.24
CA ASN A 172 -10.41 -12.65 6.52
C ASN A 172 -9.49 -11.52 6.04
N PHE A 173 -10.11 -10.51 5.44
CA PHE A 173 -9.46 -9.36 4.80
C PHE A 173 -8.53 -9.69 3.63
N GLY A 174 -8.55 -10.93 3.14
CA GLY A 174 -7.96 -11.28 1.85
C GLY A 174 -8.48 -10.39 0.72
N ILE A 175 -7.62 -10.12 -0.24
CA ILE A 175 -7.85 -9.19 -1.34
C ILE A 175 -8.42 -9.94 -2.54
N ILE A 176 -9.64 -9.61 -2.92
CA ILE A 176 -10.34 -10.14 -4.10
C ILE A 176 -10.36 -9.11 -5.24
N SER A 177 -10.57 -9.57 -6.46
CA SER A 177 -10.61 -8.67 -7.62
C SER A 177 -11.83 -7.73 -7.59
N ALA A 178 -11.66 -6.53 -8.15
CA ALA A 178 -12.76 -5.60 -8.44
C ALA A 178 -13.59 -6.00 -9.67
N ALA A 179 -13.12 -6.97 -10.46
CA ALA A 179 -13.80 -7.40 -11.67
C ALA A 179 -15.20 -7.94 -11.34
N SER A 180 -16.15 -7.67 -12.24
CA SER A 180 -17.52 -8.17 -12.09
C SER A 180 -17.55 -9.70 -12.07
N GLY A 181 -18.51 -10.26 -11.33
CA GLY A 181 -18.74 -11.71 -11.31
C GLY A 181 -18.13 -12.44 -10.13
N PHE A 182 -17.76 -11.73 -9.05
CA PHE A 182 -17.39 -12.37 -7.77
C PHE A 182 -18.46 -13.38 -7.35
N ASN A 183 -18.05 -14.64 -7.20
CA ASN A 183 -18.89 -15.81 -6.99
C ASN A 183 -18.29 -16.68 -5.88
N PRO A 184 -18.46 -16.28 -4.60
CA PRO A 184 -17.77 -16.89 -3.48
C PRO A 184 -18.19 -18.34 -3.24
N ASN A 185 -17.22 -19.20 -2.98
CA ASN A 185 -17.37 -20.57 -2.52
C ASN A 185 -16.35 -20.87 -1.39
N GLY A 186 -16.46 -22.02 -0.75
CA GLY A 186 -15.48 -22.48 0.25
C GLY A 186 -15.51 -21.69 1.55
N GLY A 187 -16.58 -20.95 1.84
CA GLY A 187 -16.73 -20.15 3.06
C GLY A 187 -16.61 -18.64 2.84
N LEU A 188 -16.04 -18.19 1.72
CA LEU A 188 -15.74 -16.77 1.45
C LEU A 188 -16.93 -15.82 1.59
N SER A 189 -18.17 -16.28 1.46
CA SER A 189 -19.37 -15.44 1.64
C SER A 189 -19.63 -15.07 3.11
N LYS A 190 -18.92 -15.69 4.06
CA LYS A 190 -19.07 -15.48 5.50
C LYS A 190 -17.96 -14.62 6.09
N ASP A 191 -16.85 -14.48 5.37
CA ASP A 191 -15.68 -13.76 5.82
C ASP A 191 -15.68 -12.36 5.21
N PRO A 192 -15.26 -11.32 5.95
CA PRO A 192 -15.03 -10.01 5.36
C PRO A 192 -13.82 -10.08 4.43
N LEU A 193 -13.94 -9.53 3.23
CA LEU A 193 -12.89 -9.52 2.21
C LEU A 193 -12.68 -8.10 1.71
N ILE A 194 -11.46 -7.76 1.29
CA ILE A 194 -11.18 -6.45 0.72
C ILE A 194 -11.27 -6.56 -0.80
N GLN A 195 -12.13 -5.75 -1.41
CA GLN A 195 -12.16 -5.64 -2.86
C GLN A 195 -11.00 -4.77 -3.35
N ASP A 196 -10.35 -5.20 -4.42
CA ASP A 196 -9.36 -4.48 -5.22
C ASP A 196 -8.00 -4.28 -4.57
N THR A 197 -7.88 -3.31 -3.67
CA THR A 197 -6.58 -2.72 -3.29
C THR A 197 -6.46 -2.43 -1.79
N VAL A 198 -5.28 -2.73 -1.23
CA VAL A 198 -4.83 -2.26 0.09
C VAL A 198 -3.52 -1.47 -0.06
N VAL A 199 -3.39 -0.39 0.70
CA VAL A 199 -2.20 0.46 0.75
C VAL A 199 -1.56 0.34 2.12
N PHE A 200 -0.28 -0.03 2.13
CA PHE A 200 0.56 -0.15 3.32
C PHE A 200 1.57 0.97 3.37
N VAL A 201 1.82 1.50 4.57
CA VAL A 201 2.90 2.45 4.82
C VAL A 201 3.85 1.85 5.83
N LEU A 202 5.14 1.84 5.50
CA LEU A 202 6.23 1.50 6.39
C LEU A 202 7.24 2.66 6.43
N THR A 203 7.97 2.77 7.53
CA THR A 203 9.12 3.70 7.66
C THR A 203 10.42 2.93 7.84
N GLY A 204 11.57 3.60 7.67
CA GLY A 204 12.89 3.00 7.90
C GLY A 204 13.68 2.71 6.62
N VAL A 205 13.32 3.36 5.52
CA VAL A 205 13.96 3.20 4.20
C VAL A 205 14.92 4.34 3.84
N ASN A 206 15.38 5.12 4.83
CA ASN A 206 16.32 6.22 4.58
C ASN A 206 17.60 5.71 3.90
N GLY A 207 17.97 6.33 2.77
CA GLY A 207 19.14 5.96 1.97
C GLY A 207 18.92 4.77 1.04
N LEU A 208 17.70 4.23 0.97
CA LEU A 208 17.32 3.13 0.09
C LEU A 208 16.53 3.64 -1.12
N SER A 209 16.48 2.80 -2.14
CA SER A 209 15.86 3.08 -3.42
C SER A 209 15.05 1.89 -3.91
N ILE A 210 14.23 2.11 -4.94
CA ILE A 210 13.42 1.04 -5.56
C ILE A 210 14.27 -0.08 -6.15
N THR A 211 15.55 0.15 -6.47
CA THR A 211 16.45 -0.89 -6.99
C THR A 211 16.95 -1.84 -5.90
N ASP A 212 16.75 -1.50 -4.63
CA ASP A 212 17.08 -2.35 -3.49
C ASP A 212 16.01 -3.42 -3.23
N ILE A 213 14.88 -3.36 -3.94
CA ILE A 213 13.75 -4.28 -3.84
C ILE A 213 13.89 -5.38 -4.90
N SER A 214 13.80 -6.63 -4.49
CA SER A 214 13.90 -7.80 -5.37
C SER A 214 13.08 -8.98 -4.87
N ASN A 215 13.09 -10.11 -5.59
CA ASN A 215 12.43 -11.36 -5.20
C ASN A 215 10.96 -11.19 -4.76
N VAL A 216 10.22 -10.35 -5.49
CA VAL A 216 8.82 -10.07 -5.18
C VAL A 216 7.98 -11.29 -5.53
N SER A 217 7.05 -11.68 -4.66
CA SER A 217 6.07 -12.72 -4.94
C SER A 217 4.75 -12.48 -4.22
N PHE A 218 3.67 -12.99 -4.80
CA PHE A 218 2.30 -12.85 -4.34
C PHE A 218 1.80 -14.17 -3.77
N GLN A 219 1.29 -14.14 -2.54
CA GLN A 219 0.80 -15.33 -1.86
C GLN A 219 -0.71 -15.37 -1.84
N TYR A 220 -1.26 -16.52 -2.20
CA TYR A 220 -2.68 -16.81 -2.18
C TYR A 220 -3.02 -17.86 -1.13
N GLY A 221 -4.25 -17.84 -0.63
CA GLY A 221 -4.76 -18.84 0.33
C GLY A 221 -4.50 -18.50 1.78
N THR A 222 -4.45 -19.54 2.63
CA THR A 222 -4.20 -19.49 4.09
C THR A 222 -3.01 -20.36 4.53
N SER A 223 -2.19 -20.92 3.62
CA SER A 223 -0.89 -21.56 3.89
C SER A 223 0.25 -21.05 2.97
N LEU A 224 1.50 -20.99 3.48
CA LEU A 224 2.71 -20.77 2.67
C LEU A 224 3.00 -21.90 1.66
N THR A 225 2.30 -23.02 1.77
CA THR A 225 2.39 -24.15 0.82
C THR A 225 1.37 -24.06 -0.30
N GLU A 226 0.49 -23.07 -0.29
CA GLU A 226 -0.45 -22.79 -1.38
C GLU A 226 0.21 -21.96 -2.48
N LEU A 227 -0.58 -21.52 -3.46
CA LEU A 227 -0.09 -20.83 -4.64
C LEU A 227 0.71 -19.57 -4.27
N ASN A 228 1.99 -19.58 -4.66
CA ASN A 228 2.85 -18.43 -4.67
C ASN A 228 3.19 -18.09 -6.12
N VAL A 229 2.97 -16.83 -6.51
CA VAL A 229 3.18 -16.35 -7.87
C VAL A 229 4.37 -15.37 -7.85
N PRO A 230 5.48 -15.67 -8.56
CA PRO A 230 6.57 -14.72 -8.72
C PRO A 230 6.09 -13.41 -9.36
N GLY A 231 6.62 -12.29 -8.86
CA GLY A 231 6.36 -10.96 -9.39
C GLY A 231 7.51 -10.51 -10.29
N ASP A 232 7.19 -10.17 -11.53
CA ASP A 232 8.14 -9.61 -12.47
C ASP A 232 8.05 -8.07 -12.46
N PRO A 233 9.19 -7.36 -12.43
CA PRO A 233 9.19 -5.91 -12.55
C PRO A 233 8.68 -5.52 -13.94
N ARG A 234 7.76 -4.55 -13.99
CA ARG A 234 7.30 -3.98 -15.25
C ARG A 234 8.23 -2.85 -15.69
N ASP A 235 8.79 -3.01 -16.88
CA ASP A 235 9.53 -1.96 -17.58
C ASP A 235 8.74 -1.44 -18.81
N PRO A 236 8.60 -0.11 -18.99
CA PRO A 236 8.99 0.93 -18.04
C PRO A 236 8.03 0.97 -16.82
N PRO A 237 8.48 1.52 -15.67
CA PRO A 237 7.63 1.68 -14.51
C PRO A 237 6.36 2.45 -14.87
N VAL A 238 5.20 1.93 -14.44
CA VAL A 238 3.92 2.61 -14.65
C VAL A 238 3.94 3.89 -13.83
N LEU A 239 4.03 5.03 -14.51
CA LEU A 239 3.90 6.33 -13.88
C LEU A 239 2.46 6.49 -13.39
N ILE A 240 2.23 6.31 -12.09
CA ILE A 240 0.97 6.71 -11.48
C ILE A 240 0.90 8.23 -11.66
N PRO A 241 -0.14 8.78 -12.32
CA PRO A 241 -0.29 10.21 -12.45
C PRO A 241 -0.24 10.83 -11.06
N GLU A 242 0.69 11.76 -10.83
CA GLU A 242 0.72 12.51 -9.58
C GLU A 242 -0.69 13.05 -9.31
N PRO A 243 -1.17 13.03 -8.06
CA PRO A 243 -2.48 13.56 -7.74
C PRO A 243 -2.59 14.97 -8.34
N ALA A 244 -3.63 15.21 -9.15
CA ALA A 244 -3.85 16.50 -9.83
C ALA A 244 -3.89 17.71 -8.86
N THR A 245 -3.89 17.46 -7.55
CA THR A 245 -3.71 18.44 -6.49
C THR A 245 -2.42 19.26 -6.62
N LEU A 246 -1.30 18.70 -7.10
CA LEU A 246 -0.07 19.49 -7.33
C LEU A 246 -0.23 20.47 -8.49
N ALA A 247 -0.87 20.04 -9.58
CA ALA A 247 -1.22 20.92 -10.68
C ALA A 247 -2.22 22.01 -10.24
N LEU A 248 -3.23 21.64 -9.45
CA LEU A 248 -4.21 22.59 -8.87
C LEU A 248 -3.59 23.56 -7.87
N LEU A 249 -2.63 23.14 -7.06
CA LEU A 249 -1.89 24.00 -6.13
C LEU A 249 -1.03 25.00 -6.90
N GLY A 250 -0.30 24.54 -7.92
CA GLY A 250 0.49 25.40 -8.80
C GLY A 250 -0.38 26.43 -9.55
N LEU A 251 -1.50 25.98 -10.12
CA LEU A 251 -2.48 26.85 -10.78
C LEU A 251 -3.16 27.82 -9.81
N GLY A 252 -3.47 27.37 -8.58
CA GLY A 252 -4.05 28.21 -7.53
C GLY A 252 -3.12 29.33 -7.08
N LEU A 253 -1.83 29.03 -6.90
CA LEU A 253 -0.81 30.03 -6.55
C LEU A 253 -0.57 31.03 -7.69
N LEU A 254 -0.57 30.58 -8.94
CA LEU A 254 -0.50 31.47 -10.11
C LEU A 254 -1.73 32.39 -10.19
N GLY A 255 -2.94 31.85 -9.96
CA GLY A 255 -4.18 32.62 -9.93
C GLY A 255 -4.17 33.71 -8.85
N LEU A 256 -3.71 33.39 -7.64
CA LEU A 256 -3.55 34.37 -6.54
C LEU A 256 -2.50 35.45 -6.88
N GLY A 257 -1.42 35.08 -7.56
CA GLY A 257 -0.39 36.02 -8.01
C GLY A 257 -0.92 37.04 -9.04
N VAL A 258 -1.69 36.58 -10.02
CA VAL A 258 -2.31 37.44 -11.04
C VAL A 258 -3.37 38.35 -10.42
N ALA A 259 -4.24 37.81 -9.56
CA ALA A 259 -5.28 38.58 -8.88
C ALA A 259 -4.70 39.70 -7.99
N ARG A 260 -3.54 39.45 -7.36
CA ARG A 260 -2.85 40.47 -6.54
C ARG A 260 -2.24 41.59 -7.38
N ARG A 261 -1.85 41.31 -8.62
CA ARG A 261 -1.31 42.31 -9.56
C ARG A 261 -2.38 43.23 -10.13
N GLN A 262 -3.62 42.75 -10.27
CA GLN A 262 -4.74 43.56 -10.78
C GLN A 262 -5.34 44.51 -9.75
N LYS A 263 -5.08 44.31 -8.45
CA LYS A 263 -5.56 45.18 -7.35
C LYS A 263 -4.56 46.27 -6.92
N ARG A 264 -3.44 46.43 -7.62
CA ARG A 264 -2.48 47.53 -7.44
C ARG A 264 -2.51 48.42 -8.67
#